data_AF-A0A6B3GWN8-F1
#
_entry.id   AF-A0A6B3GWN8-F1
#
_cell.length_a   1.000
_cell.length_b   1.000
_cell.length_c   1.000
_cell.angle_alpha   90.00
_cell.angle_beta   90.00
_cell.angle_gamma   90.00
#
_symmetry.space_group_name_H-M   'P 1'
#
loop_
_entity.id
_entity.type
_entity.pdbx_description
1 polymer ?
#
loop_
_entity_poly.entity_id
_entity_poly.type
_entity_poly.pdbx_seq_one_letter_code
_entity_poly.pdbx_strand_id
1 'polypeptide(L)'
;LITAQPTLTDPSRAPEGRHVFWVYGHVPAGWEGDATDVIERQLERFAPGFRDLVLARAVAGPPALAARNANYIGGDIACGAFA
;
A
#
# COMPACT_ATOMS: atom_id res chain seq x y z
N LEU A 1 -1.20 0.58 -10.23
CA LEU A 1 -1.14 -0.01 -8.87
C LEU A 1 -0.56 -1.40 -9.01
N ILE A 2 0.25 -1.82 -8.04
CA ILE A 2 0.66 -3.21 -7.87
C ILE A 2 -0.08 -3.73 -6.63
N THR A 3 -0.67 -4.91 -6.72
CA THR A 3 -1.42 -5.53 -5.63
C THR A 3 -0.92 -6.94 -5.38
N ALA A 4 -0.92 -7.36 -4.12
CA ALA A 4 -0.57 -8.73 -3.74
C ALA A 4 -1.46 -9.20 -2.58
N GLN A 5 -1.72 -10.51 -2.53
CA GLN A 5 -2.44 -11.17 -1.44
C GLN A 5 -1.58 -12.30 -0.85
N PRO A 6 -0.61 -11.98 0.03
CA PRO A 6 0.37 -12.96 0.53
C PRO A 6 -0.25 -14.16 1.25
N THR A 7 -1.42 -13.98 1.87
CA THR A 7 -2.12 -15.04 2.63
C THR A 7 -2.48 -16.25 1.77
N LEU A 8 -2.56 -16.11 0.44
CA LEU A 8 -2.78 -17.25 -0.45
C LEU A 8 -1.60 -18.23 -0.49
N THR A 9 -0.39 -17.74 -0.19
CA THR A 9 0.83 -18.55 -0.17
C THR A 9 1.26 -18.89 1.26
N ASP A 10 1.11 -17.94 2.19
CA ASP A 10 1.41 -18.13 3.61
C ASP A 10 0.19 -17.75 4.46
N PRO A 11 -0.66 -18.72 4.83
CA PRO A 11 -1.85 -18.48 5.63
C PRO A 11 -1.56 -17.85 7.00
N SER A 12 -0.36 -18.02 7.56
CA SER A 12 -0.01 -17.49 8.89
C SER A 12 0.04 -15.95 8.94
N ARG A 13 0.02 -15.29 7.77
CA ARG A 13 0.06 -13.82 7.64
C ARG A 13 -1.23 -13.13 8.08
N ALA A 14 -2.33 -13.86 8.28
CA ALA A 14 -3.61 -13.31 8.72
C ALA A 14 -4.30 -14.26 9.72
N PRO A 15 -5.23 -13.76 10.55
CA PRO A 15 -6.15 -14.61 11.31
C PRO A 15 -6.93 -15.57 10.40
N GLU A 16 -7.43 -16.66 10.97
CA GLU A 16 -8.22 -17.66 10.24
C GLU A 16 -9.41 -17.01 9.52
N GLY A 17 -9.60 -17.37 8.24
CA GLY A 17 -10.66 -16.83 7.40
C GLY A 17 -10.53 -15.34 7.06
N ARG A 18 -9.33 -14.75 7.21
CA ARG A 18 -8.99 -13.37 6.84
C ARG A 18 -7.82 -13.34 5.87
N HIS A 19 -7.59 -12.18 5.24
CA HIS A 19 -6.51 -11.98 4.30
C HIS A 19 -5.80 -10.66 4.55
N VAL A 20 -4.49 -10.65 4.30
CA VAL A 20 -3.73 -9.42 4.09
C VAL A 20 -3.75 -9.10 2.61
N PHE A 21 -4.17 -7.88 2.28
CA PHE A 21 -4.13 -7.34 0.93
C PHE A 21 -3.17 -6.15 0.91
N TRP A 22 -2.12 -6.25 0.10
CA TRP A 22 -1.09 -5.23 -0.02
C TRP A 22 -1.21 -4.49 -1.35
N VAL A 23 -1.02 -3.17 -1.30
CA VAL A 23 -1.17 -2.29 -2.45
C VAL A 23 -0.04 -1.28 -2.47
N TYR A 24 0.50 -1.04 -3.66
CA TYR A 24 1.51 -0.02 -3.92
C TYR A 24 1.17 0.79 -5.17
N GLY A 25 1.51 2.08 -5.12
CA GLY A 25 1.33 3.01 -6.22
C GLY A 25 2.31 4.17 -6.13
N HIS A 26 2.66 4.73 -7.29
CA HIS A 26 3.45 5.96 -7.36
C HIS A 26 2.56 7.19 -7.13
N VAL A 27 3.14 8.18 -6.47
CA VAL A 27 2.59 9.53 -6.29
C VAL A 27 3.60 10.55 -6.82
N PRO A 28 3.20 11.82 -7.07
CA PRO A 28 4.14 12.86 -7.48
C PRO A 28 5.32 13.01 -6.51
N ALA A 29 6.45 13.51 -7.01
CA ALA A 29 7.61 13.80 -6.18
C ALA A 29 7.27 14.84 -5.10
N GLY A 30 7.72 14.61 -3.86
CA GLY A 30 7.43 15.49 -2.73
C GLY A 30 5.98 15.43 -2.23
N TRP A 31 5.22 14.40 -2.62
CA TRP A 31 3.84 14.25 -2.17
C TRP A 31 3.73 13.93 -0.67
N GLU A 32 2.91 14.71 0.03
CA GLU A 32 2.64 14.54 1.47
C GLU A 32 1.17 14.20 1.79
N GLY A 33 0.31 14.07 0.77
CA GLY A 33 -1.11 13.80 0.96
C GLY A 33 -1.46 12.32 1.19
N ASP A 34 -2.74 12.06 1.42
CA ASP A 34 -3.28 10.70 1.58
C ASP A 34 -3.96 10.22 0.30
N ALA A 35 -3.47 9.10 -0.26
CA ALA A 35 -4.01 8.47 -1.46
C ALA A 35 -4.97 7.31 -1.16
N THR A 36 -5.26 7.01 0.12
CA THR A 36 -6.02 5.83 0.55
C THR A 36 -7.37 5.73 -0.14
N ASP A 37 -8.18 6.78 -0.07
CA ASP A 37 -9.53 6.79 -0.64
C ASP A 37 -9.52 6.74 -2.19
N VAL A 38 -8.51 7.33 -2.84
CA VAL A 38 -8.31 7.21 -4.30
C VAL A 38 -8.01 5.76 -4.66
N ILE A 39 -7.11 5.10 -3.92
CA ILE A 39 -6.74 3.70 -4.14
C ILE A 39 -7.92 2.78 -3.90
N GLU A 40 -8.64 2.93 -2.78
CA GLU A 40 -9.79 2.09 -2.45
C GLU A 40 -10.92 2.24 -3.46
N ARG A 41 -11.19 3.44 -3.99
CA ARG A 41 -12.13 3.61 -5.10
C ARG A 41 -11.68 2.87 -6.35
N GLN A 42 -10.38 2.84 -6.66
CA GLN A 42 -9.92 2.06 -7.81
C GLN A 42 -10.11 0.56 -7.58
N LEU A 43 -9.84 0.06 -6.38
CA LEU A 43 -10.06 -1.35 -6.05
C LEU A 43 -11.55 -1.70 -6.13
N GLU A 44 -12.43 -0.89 -5.56
CA GLU A 44 -13.89 -1.06 -5.59
C GLU A 44 -14.44 -1.19 -7.02
N ARG A 45 -13.88 -0.42 -7.98
CA ARG A 45 -14.26 -0.51 -9.41
C ARG A 45 -13.98 -1.87 -10.04
N PHE A 46 -12.97 -2.59 -9.57
CA PHE A 46 -12.57 -3.90 -10.10
C PHE A 46 -12.97 -5.07 -9.19
N ALA A 47 -13.28 -4.81 -7.93
CA ALA A 47 -13.76 -5.76 -6.94
C ALA A 47 -14.90 -5.11 -6.12
N PRO A 48 -16.14 -5.08 -6.66
CA PRO A 48 -17.28 -4.50 -5.95
C PRO A 48 -17.51 -5.16 -4.59
N GLY A 49 -17.77 -4.35 -3.56
CA GLY A 49 -17.89 -4.75 -2.17
C GLY A 49 -16.55 -4.84 -1.42
N PHE A 50 -15.43 -4.53 -2.07
CA PHE A 50 -14.10 -4.58 -1.43
C PHE A 50 -14.05 -3.73 -0.16
N ARG A 51 -14.58 -2.50 -0.21
CA ARG A 51 -14.48 -1.56 0.94
C ARG A 51 -15.23 -2.07 2.18
N ASP A 52 -16.26 -2.89 2.00
CA ASP A 52 -17.03 -3.51 3.08
C ASP A 52 -16.25 -4.63 3.79
N LEU A 53 -15.20 -5.17 3.16
CA LEU A 53 -14.36 -6.23 3.70
C LEU A 53 -13.13 -5.70 4.47
N VAL A 54 -12.88 -4.39 4.43
CA VAL A 54 -11.68 -3.78 5.05
C VAL A 54 -11.86 -3.66 6.56
N LEU A 55 -11.21 -4.56 7.31
CA LEU A 55 -11.25 -4.56 8.77
C LEU A 55 -10.30 -3.54 9.41
N ALA A 56 -9.15 -3.31 8.79
CA ALA A 56 -8.13 -2.39 9.28
C ALA A 56 -7.23 -1.93 8.13
N ARG A 57 -6.55 -0.80 8.33
CA ARG A 57 -5.64 -0.19 7.34
C ARG A 57 -4.30 0.13 7.99
N ALA A 58 -3.22 -0.10 7.25
CA ALA A 58 -1.89 0.40 7.58
C ALA A 58 -1.35 1.13 6.35
N VAL A 59 -1.21 2.44 6.46
CA VAL A 59 -0.85 3.32 5.33
C VAL A 59 0.52 3.93 5.62
N ALA A 60 1.40 3.93 4.62
CA ALA A 60 2.69 4.59 4.67
C ALA A 60 2.91 5.37 3.38
N GLY A 61 2.74 6.70 3.44
CA GLY A 61 3.10 7.61 2.36
C GLY A 61 4.60 7.86 2.28
N PRO A 62 5.07 8.63 1.28
CA PRO A 62 6.49 8.85 1.05
C PRO A 62 7.29 9.36 2.28
N PRO A 63 6.80 10.34 3.07
CA PRO A 63 7.52 10.80 4.26
C PRO A 63 7.73 9.69 5.31
N ALA A 64 6.72 8.84 5.51
CA ALA A 64 6.81 7.72 6.46
C ALA A 64 7.78 6.64 5.96
N LEU A 65 7.82 6.38 4.65
CA LEU A 65 8.77 5.44 4.06
C LEU A 65 10.21 5.95 4.20
N ALA A 66 10.45 7.23 3.93
CA ALA A 66 11.76 7.87 4.10
C ALA A 66 12.24 7.83 5.56
N ALA A 67 11.34 8.12 6.51
CA ALA A 67 11.66 8.05 7.93
C ALA A 67 11.99 6.63 8.41
N ARG A 68 11.40 5.60 7.79
CA ARG A 68 11.58 4.19 8.15
C ARG A 68 12.90 3.60 7.65
N ASN A 69 13.43 4.08 6.54
CA ASN A 69 14.66 3.56 5.93
C ASN A 69 15.43 4.69 5.25
N ALA A 70 16.66 4.93 5.70
CA ALA A 70 17.52 6.00 5.18
C ALA A 70 17.85 5.84 3.68
N ASN A 71 17.72 4.64 3.11
CA ASN A 71 17.89 4.44 1.67
C ASN A 71 16.66 4.93 0.88
N TYR A 72 15.48 5.07 1.48
CA TYR A 72 14.26 5.49 0.78
C TYR A 72 14.17 7.02 0.69
N ILE A 73 15.14 7.63 0.01
CA ILE A 73 15.21 9.08 -0.17
C ILE A 73 13.92 9.58 -0.84
N GLY A 74 13.24 10.54 -0.21
CA GLY A 74 11.94 11.05 -0.68
C GLY A 74 10.81 10.00 -0.69
N GLY A 75 11.00 8.85 -0.04
CA GLY A 75 10.05 7.73 -0.01
C GLY A 75 10.17 6.76 -1.18
N ASP A 76 11.21 6.88 -2.01
CA ASP A 76 11.43 5.99 -3.15
C ASP A 76 12.07 4.67 -2.71
N ILE A 77 11.33 3.56 -2.92
CA ILE A 77 11.78 2.21 -2.55
C ILE A 77 12.92 1.67 -3.43
N ALA A 78 13.25 2.35 -4.53
CA ALA A 78 14.36 2.04 -5.43
C ALA A 78 15.68 2.76 -5.06
N CYS A 79 15.79 3.25 -3.82
CA CYS A 79 16.93 4.01 -3.29
C CYS A 79 17.04 5.47 -3.74
N GLY A 80 15.92 6.07 -4.17
CA GLY A 80 15.89 7.40 -4.76
C GLY A 80 16.12 7.38 -6.28
N ALA A 81 15.88 8.52 -6.91
CA ALA A 81 16.28 8.72 -8.29
C ALA A 81 17.81 8.93 -8.35
N PHE A 82 18.49 8.16 -9.19
CA PHE A 82 19.82 8.56 -9.67
C PHE A 82 19.63 9.89 -10.40
N ALA A 83 20.13 10.98 -9.82
CA ALA A 83 20.26 12.25 -10.52
C ALA A 83 21.37 12.16 -11.58
#